data_AF-A0A7D5MD00-F1
#
_entry.id   AF-A0A7D5MD00-F1
#
_cell.length_a   1.000
_cell.length_b   1.000
_cell.length_c   1.000
_cell.angle_alpha   90.00
_cell.angle_beta   90.00
_cell.angle_gamma   90.00
#
_symmetry.space_group_name_H-M   'P 1'
#
loop_
_entity.id
_entity.type
_entity.pdbx_description
1 polymer ?
#
loop_
_entity_poly.entity_id
_entity_poly.type
_entity_poly.pdbx_seq_one_letter_code
_entity_poly.pdbx_strand_id
1 'polypeptide(L)'
;MFAQRTRTLKLSLFAILSAFVVELVFGIFSNSLALITDSVHALLDSIVTVVLLLAARFAIKPPDAEHTYGHGKIESLGGLIGGIAIFLIACFFIVEAIIRIQSPPPSTFPTTLVLIAALYTICTDIFRIVLLNRSIKKVGGVTLKADFYHAAMDFGSTMVVIVGIVLVSFGFHDGDFVAALFLGILLVFLSLKLIHRTALDLTDIISPDLVSKVKGITLDTQGVLDASSVLMRRSGDMFFVDITMSLRGNVSFERAHEISDAVERNIKKEITNSEITIHFEPSWKDVPKDSKIYEIASDVPGVMGVHNVSYYASDQMHYVSLHVMVSREMNLEQAHKISEEIEQKIFATIPDINHVTIHLEPHIAIPTTLKSDYKKTDQKILEILKEHGEIKKIGNIVTLYFDDLLKIDIDCSFDKDLTIESVHDLTSQIEQKIRGQFKNSVITIHPEPF
;
A
#
# COMPACT_ATOMS: atom_id res chain seq x y z
N MET A 1 3.03 19.99 1.20
CA MET A 1 2.20 20.22 2.41
C MET A 1 3.05 20.54 3.64
N PHE A 2 3.92 19.64 4.09
CA PHE A 2 4.76 19.82 5.28
C PHE A 2 5.67 21.08 5.33
N ALA A 3 6.29 21.47 4.21
CA ALA A 3 7.08 22.70 4.13
C ALA A 3 6.23 23.97 4.40
N GLN A 4 4.95 23.93 4.05
CA GLN A 4 4.02 25.01 4.34
C GLN A 4 3.62 25.02 5.82
N ARG A 5 3.41 23.86 6.45
CA ARG A 5 3.14 23.75 7.91
C ARG A 5 4.27 24.37 8.73
N THR A 6 5.51 23.96 8.45
CA THR A 6 6.68 24.48 9.17
C THR A 6 6.91 25.96 8.92
N ARG A 7 6.62 26.48 7.72
CA ARG A 7 6.64 27.93 7.46
C ARG A 7 5.60 28.68 8.30
N THR A 8 4.38 28.17 8.38
CA THR A 8 3.33 28.77 9.22
C THR A 8 3.71 28.78 10.69
N LEU A 9 4.22 27.66 11.22
CA LEU A 9 4.68 27.56 12.62
C LEU A 9 5.86 28.48 12.92
N LYS A 10 6.80 28.66 11.97
CA LYS A 10 7.90 29.64 12.12
C LYS A 10 7.39 31.08 12.22
N LEU A 11 6.39 31.44 11.40
CA LEU A 11 5.79 32.78 11.43
C LEU A 11 5.01 33.00 12.73
N SER A 12 4.28 31.98 13.21
CA SER A 12 3.60 32.01 14.52
C SER A 12 4.61 32.17 15.66
N LEU A 13 5.70 31.41 15.63
CA LEU A 13 6.80 31.50 16.60
C LEU A 13 7.41 32.91 16.64
N PHE A 14 7.68 33.51 15.47
CA PHE A 14 8.22 34.86 15.41
C PHE A 14 7.24 35.88 16.01
N ALA A 15 5.94 35.72 15.75
CA ALA A 15 4.90 36.57 16.29
C ALA A 15 4.82 36.50 17.83
N ILE A 16 4.74 35.29 18.42
CA ILE A 16 4.69 35.15 19.88
C ILE A 16 5.99 35.60 20.56
N LEU A 17 7.16 35.34 19.94
CA LEU A 17 8.43 35.82 20.46
C LEU A 17 8.52 37.36 20.42
N SER A 18 7.93 38.00 19.41
CA SER A 18 7.85 39.47 19.36
C SER A 18 6.92 40.03 20.45
N ALA A 19 5.79 39.37 20.74
CA ALA A 19 4.91 39.76 21.86
C ALA A 19 5.66 39.67 23.19
N PHE A 20 6.33 38.54 23.46
CA PHE A 20 7.18 38.36 24.63
C PHE A 20 8.18 39.52 24.82
N VAL A 21 8.91 39.90 23.77
CA VAL A 21 9.91 40.97 23.85
C VAL A 21 9.25 42.32 24.15
N VAL A 22 8.12 42.62 23.51
CA VAL A 22 7.39 43.88 23.75
C VAL A 22 6.88 43.96 25.19
N GLU A 23 6.22 42.90 25.67
CA GLU A 23 5.70 42.82 27.03
C GLU A 23 6.82 42.91 28.07
N LEU A 24 7.92 42.17 27.89
CA LEU A 24 9.03 42.19 28.84
C LEU A 24 9.66 43.59 28.94
N VAL A 25 9.94 44.21 27.79
CA VAL A 25 10.57 45.54 27.73
C VAL A 25 9.64 46.59 28.34
N PHE A 26 8.37 46.60 27.95
CA PHE A 26 7.40 47.58 28.47
C PHE A 26 7.07 47.30 29.93
N GLY A 27 7.08 46.04 30.37
CA GLY A 27 6.90 45.64 31.76
C GLY A 27 8.00 46.18 32.66
N ILE A 28 9.26 46.07 32.23
CA ILE A 28 10.41 46.64 32.96
C ILE A 28 10.31 48.17 33.02
N PHE A 29 10.08 48.85 31.88
CA PHE A 29 10.04 50.32 31.83
C PHE A 29 8.84 50.91 32.58
N SER A 30 7.71 50.20 32.61
CA SER A 30 6.52 50.62 33.35
C SER A 30 6.51 50.16 34.81
N ASN A 31 7.52 49.38 35.24
CA ASN A 31 7.56 48.70 36.53
C ASN A 31 6.27 47.89 36.81
N SER A 32 5.71 47.29 35.76
CA SER A 32 4.45 46.55 35.81
C SER A 32 4.73 45.06 36.01
N LEU A 33 4.55 44.57 37.24
CA LEU A 33 4.66 43.15 37.54
C LEU A 33 3.68 42.30 36.72
N ALA A 34 2.46 42.81 36.46
CA ALA A 34 1.46 42.12 35.66
C ALA A 34 1.96 41.86 34.22
N LEU A 35 2.56 42.87 33.59
CA LEU A 35 3.06 42.76 32.21
C LEU A 35 4.33 41.88 32.13
N ILE A 36 5.16 41.89 33.18
CA ILE A 36 6.31 40.97 33.29
C ILE A 36 5.81 39.52 33.40
N THR A 37 4.80 39.24 34.22
CA THR A 37 4.21 37.89 34.32
C THR A 37 3.62 37.44 32.99
N ASP A 38 2.93 38.31 32.26
CA ASP A 38 2.39 38.01 30.93
C ASP A 38 3.51 37.65 29.94
N SER A 39 4.62 38.38 29.98
CA SER A 39 5.79 38.04 29.15
C SER A 39 6.37 36.66 29.45
N VAL A 40 6.37 36.22 30.72
CA VAL A 40 6.81 34.87 31.08
C VAL A 40 5.86 33.82 30.51
N HIS A 41 4.55 34.08 30.48
CA HIS A 41 3.59 33.21 29.82
C HIS A 41 3.84 33.13 28.31
N ALA A 42 3.96 34.27 27.62
CA ALA A 42 4.28 34.30 26.19
C ALA A 42 5.59 33.57 25.85
N LEU A 43 6.60 33.63 26.75
CA LEU A 43 7.83 32.86 26.61
C LEU A 43 7.58 31.35 26.70
N LEU A 44 6.78 30.88 27.66
CA LEU A 44 6.43 29.47 27.79
C LEU A 44 5.65 28.97 26.56
N ASP A 45 4.70 29.76 26.05
CA ASP A 45 3.98 29.43 24.83
C ASP A 45 4.91 29.37 23.62
N SER A 46 5.90 30.27 23.53
CA SER A 46 6.92 30.22 22.48
C SER A 46 7.72 28.91 22.53
N ILE A 47 8.04 28.39 23.72
CA ILE A 47 8.71 27.09 23.89
C ILE A 47 7.82 25.96 23.38
N VAL A 48 6.52 25.98 23.68
CA VAL A 48 5.58 24.99 23.15
C VAL A 48 5.50 25.08 21.63
N THR A 49 5.41 26.27 21.05
CA THR A 49 5.46 26.46 19.59
C THR A 49 6.77 25.96 18.98
N VAL A 50 7.92 26.10 19.66
CA VAL A 50 9.20 25.50 19.24
C VAL A 50 9.10 23.98 19.21
N VAL A 51 8.53 23.35 20.25
CA VAL A 51 8.33 21.89 20.28
C VAL A 51 7.44 21.44 19.13
N LEU A 52 6.33 22.14 18.88
CA LEU A 52 5.42 21.86 17.76
C LEU A 52 6.12 22.03 16.40
N LEU A 53 6.95 23.06 16.25
CA LEU A 53 7.74 23.31 15.05
C LEU A 53 8.78 22.20 14.80
N LEU A 54 9.48 21.77 15.85
CA LEU A 54 10.45 20.68 15.78
C LEU A 54 9.76 19.35 15.44
N ALA A 55 8.64 19.05 16.09
CA ALA A 55 7.84 17.87 15.77
C ALA A 55 7.36 17.87 14.32
N ALA A 56 6.83 19.01 13.84
CA ALA A 56 6.42 19.17 12.45
C ALA A 56 7.60 19.04 11.48
N ARG A 57 8.79 19.52 11.85
CA ARG A 57 10.02 19.43 11.03
C ARG A 57 10.56 18.00 10.97
N PHE A 58 10.59 17.28 12.09
CA PHE A 58 11.05 15.91 12.13
C PHE A 58 10.07 14.96 11.43
N ALA A 59 8.77 15.24 11.48
CA ALA A 59 7.76 14.47 10.76
C ALA A 59 7.91 14.50 9.23
N ILE A 60 8.59 15.52 8.66
CA ILE A 60 8.86 15.62 7.21
C ILE A 60 9.95 14.67 6.76
N LYS A 61 10.79 14.19 7.68
CA LYS A 61 11.97 13.40 7.33
C LYS A 61 11.52 12.10 6.63
N PRO A 62 12.07 11.80 5.44
CA PRO A 62 11.73 10.58 4.72
C PRO A 62 12.11 9.33 5.55
N PRO A 63 11.63 8.14 5.14
CA PRO A 63 12.06 6.88 5.76
C PRO A 63 13.59 6.75 5.80
N ASP A 64 14.08 6.15 6.89
CA ASP A 64 15.48 5.79 7.07
C ASP A 64 15.61 4.38 7.68
N ALA A 65 16.83 3.95 7.99
CA ALA A 65 17.09 2.60 8.48
C ALA A 65 16.43 2.29 9.84
N GLU A 66 16.23 3.30 10.69
CA GLU A 66 15.59 3.13 12.00
C GLU A 66 14.07 3.35 11.92
N HIS A 67 13.61 4.15 10.96
CA HIS A 67 12.22 4.50 10.71
C HIS A 67 11.82 4.15 9.28
N THR A 68 11.66 2.85 9.01
CA THR A 68 11.38 2.32 7.66
C THR A 68 10.03 2.77 7.07
N TYR A 69 9.08 3.15 7.93
CA TYR A 69 7.78 3.75 7.52
C TYR A 69 7.78 5.29 7.57
N GLY A 70 8.94 5.91 7.84
CA GLY A 70 9.09 7.36 7.97
C GLY A 70 8.70 7.90 9.33
N HIS A 71 8.76 9.24 9.45
CA HIS A 71 8.71 9.95 10.73
C HIS A 71 7.34 10.59 11.01
N GLY A 72 6.32 10.29 10.22
CA GLY A 72 5.01 10.96 10.28
C GLY A 72 4.36 10.96 11.67
N LYS A 73 4.49 9.87 12.45
CA LYS A 73 3.95 9.77 13.82
C LYS A 73 4.54 10.79 14.81
N ILE A 74 5.70 11.38 14.53
CA ILE A 74 6.28 12.45 15.35
C ILE A 74 5.34 13.67 15.38
N GLU A 75 4.57 13.93 14.32
CA GLU A 75 3.59 15.01 14.32
C GLU A 75 2.47 14.76 15.34
N SER A 76 1.95 13.53 15.42
CA SER A 76 0.95 13.13 16.39
C SER A 76 1.48 13.23 17.83
N LEU A 77 2.74 12.81 18.04
CA LEU A 77 3.42 12.94 19.33
C LEU A 77 3.59 14.41 19.75
N GLY A 78 4.01 15.28 18.83
CA GLY A 78 4.09 16.72 19.08
C GLY A 78 2.72 17.33 19.41
N GLY A 79 1.68 16.90 18.70
CA GLY A 79 0.29 17.27 19.00
C GLY A 79 -0.21 16.82 20.37
N LEU A 80 0.19 15.61 20.80
CA LEU A 80 -0.13 15.08 22.13
C LEU A 80 0.56 15.91 23.23
N ILE A 81 1.86 16.17 23.07
CA ILE A 81 2.63 17.01 24.00
C ILE A 81 2.04 18.43 24.07
N GLY A 82 1.73 19.03 22.92
CA GLY A 82 1.07 20.33 22.85
C GLY A 82 -0.30 20.32 23.54
N GLY A 83 -1.13 19.30 23.28
CA GLY A 83 -2.42 19.14 23.94
C GLY A 83 -2.31 19.04 25.47
N ILE A 84 -1.33 18.29 25.98
CA ILE A 84 -1.05 18.18 27.42
C ILE A 84 -0.60 19.53 27.99
N ALA A 85 0.27 20.26 27.28
CA ALA A 85 0.69 21.59 27.70
C ALA A 85 -0.50 22.57 27.83
N ILE A 86 -1.38 22.61 26.81
CA ILE A 86 -2.62 23.41 26.83
C ILE A 86 -3.50 23.01 28.01
N PHE A 87 -3.66 21.71 28.28
CA PHE A 87 -4.45 21.22 29.40
C PHE A 87 -3.89 21.73 30.75
N LEU A 88 -2.58 21.60 30.97
CA LEU A 88 -1.93 22.06 32.20
C LEU A 88 -2.04 23.58 32.38
N ILE A 89 -1.82 24.35 31.31
CA ILE A 89 -1.96 25.82 31.32
C ILE A 89 -3.41 26.22 31.60
N ALA A 90 -4.39 25.55 30.99
CA ALA A 90 -5.81 25.83 31.24
C ALA A 90 -6.21 25.49 32.69
N CYS A 91 -5.72 24.39 33.27
CA CYS A 91 -5.93 24.07 34.68
C CYS A 91 -5.29 25.12 35.60
N PHE A 92 -4.08 25.57 35.29
CA PHE A 92 -3.41 26.65 36.01
C PHE A 92 -4.25 27.94 35.97
N PHE A 93 -4.77 28.34 34.80
CA PHE A 93 -5.66 29.50 34.67
C PHE A 93 -6.93 29.40 35.50
N ILE A 94 -7.56 28.22 35.56
CA ILE A 94 -8.74 28.01 36.42
C ILE A 94 -8.39 28.20 37.89
N VAL A 95 -7.24 27.67 38.34
CA VAL A 95 -6.77 27.83 39.72
C VAL A 95 -6.48 29.31 40.03
N GLU A 96 -5.79 30.01 39.13
CA GLU A 96 -5.53 31.46 39.27
C GLU A 96 -6.81 32.28 39.31
N ALA A 97 -7.81 31.97 38.48
CA ALA A 97 -9.12 32.61 38.51
C ALA A 97 -9.81 32.41 39.87
N ILE A 98 -9.75 31.20 40.43
CA ILE A 98 -10.30 30.89 41.77
C ILE A 98 -9.54 31.64 42.86
N ILE A 99 -8.22 31.76 42.78
CA ILE A 99 -7.41 32.49 43.77
C ILE A 99 -7.73 34.00 43.72
N ARG A 100 -7.90 34.58 42.53
CA ARG A 100 -8.24 36.01 42.37
C ARG A 100 -9.54 36.43 43.04
N ILE A 101 -10.54 35.54 43.12
CA ILE A 101 -11.79 35.87 43.83
C ILE A 101 -11.58 35.95 45.35
N GLN A 102 -10.65 35.16 45.89
CA GLN A 102 -10.34 35.12 47.32
C GLN A 102 -9.39 36.25 47.73
N SER A 103 -8.57 36.74 46.80
CA SER A 103 -7.60 37.82 47.03
C SER A 103 -7.50 38.70 45.78
N PRO A 104 -8.44 39.67 45.61
CA PRO A 104 -8.43 40.58 44.48
C PRO A 104 -7.11 41.36 44.45
N PRO A 105 -6.39 41.39 43.31
CA PRO A 105 -5.18 42.19 43.20
C PRO A 105 -5.52 43.68 43.32
N PRO A 106 -4.59 44.50 43.86
CA PRO A 106 -4.78 45.94 43.95
C PRO A 106 -5.00 46.55 42.55
N SER A 107 -5.97 47.47 42.45
CA SER A 107 -6.29 48.16 41.21
C SER A 107 -5.19 49.16 40.85
N THR A 108 -4.21 48.72 40.07
CA THR A 108 -3.23 49.62 39.45
C THR A 108 -3.77 50.15 38.14
N PHE A 109 -3.85 51.47 37.99
CA PHE A 109 -4.16 52.06 36.70
C PHE A 109 -3.07 51.71 35.67
N PRO A 110 -3.43 51.12 34.52
CA PRO A 110 -2.44 50.76 33.52
C PRO A 110 -1.78 52.03 32.97
N THR A 111 -0.45 52.07 33.00
CA THR A 111 0.32 53.13 32.34
C THR A 111 0.15 53.04 30.82
N THR A 112 0.40 54.14 30.11
CA THR A 112 0.27 54.20 28.64
C THR A 112 1.07 53.10 27.94
N LEU A 113 2.24 52.73 28.47
CA LEU A 113 3.06 51.63 27.94
C LEU A 113 2.35 50.27 28.07
N VAL A 114 1.68 50.00 29.18
CA VAL A 114 0.91 48.74 29.37
C VAL A 114 -0.22 48.64 28.35
N LEU A 115 -0.91 49.74 28.07
CA LEU A 115 -1.97 49.77 27.05
C LEU A 115 -1.44 49.53 25.63
N ILE A 116 -0.26 50.09 25.29
CA ILE A 116 0.37 49.85 23.99
C ILE A 116 0.81 48.39 23.86
N ALA A 117 1.40 47.80 24.91
CA ALA A 117 1.76 46.38 24.92
C ALA A 117 0.51 45.49 24.73
N ALA A 118 -0.55 45.72 25.50
CA ALA A 118 -1.80 44.97 25.39
C ALA A 118 -2.44 45.08 23.99
N LEU A 119 -2.38 46.26 23.36
CA LEU A 119 -2.87 46.40 21.98
C LEU A 119 -2.01 45.61 20.99
N TYR A 120 -0.69 45.62 21.16
CA TYR A 120 0.24 44.88 20.32
C TYR A 120 0.02 43.36 20.42
N THR A 121 -0.23 42.85 21.61
CA THR A 121 -0.44 41.41 21.86
C THR A 121 -1.76 40.95 21.24
N ILE A 122 -2.84 41.72 21.41
CA ILE A 122 -4.11 41.50 20.70
C ILE A 122 -3.92 41.43 19.18
N CYS A 123 -3.18 42.38 18.59
CA CYS A 123 -2.90 42.36 17.16
C CYS A 123 -2.10 41.12 16.74
N THR A 124 -1.15 40.71 17.58
CA THR A 124 -0.30 39.53 17.35
C THR A 124 -1.12 38.23 17.40
N ASP A 125 -2.01 38.08 18.38
CA ASP A 125 -2.83 36.88 18.49
C ASP A 125 -3.87 36.79 17.38
N ILE A 126 -4.52 37.89 17.02
CA ILE A 126 -5.40 37.94 15.85
C ILE A 126 -4.63 37.51 14.59
N PHE A 127 -3.41 38.01 14.40
CA PHE A 127 -2.56 37.60 13.29
C PHE A 127 -2.27 36.10 13.31
N ARG A 128 -1.86 35.54 14.46
CA ARG A 128 -1.59 34.10 14.64
C ARG A 128 -2.83 33.25 14.35
N ILE A 129 -3.98 33.58 14.94
CA ILE A 129 -5.26 32.89 14.74
C ILE A 129 -5.64 32.87 13.26
N VAL A 130 -5.57 34.00 12.56
CA VAL A 130 -5.92 34.09 11.14
C VAL A 130 -4.94 33.29 10.28
N LEU A 131 -3.63 33.41 10.54
CA LEU A 131 -2.58 32.68 9.85
C LEU A 131 -2.75 31.16 9.99
N LEU A 132 -2.92 30.68 11.23
CA LEU A 132 -3.01 29.27 11.56
C LEU A 132 -4.31 28.66 11.03
N ASN A 133 -5.46 29.32 11.21
CA ASN A 133 -6.74 28.84 10.70
C ASN A 133 -6.74 28.70 9.16
N ARG A 134 -6.15 29.68 8.45
CA ARG A 134 -5.96 29.58 6.99
C ARG A 134 -5.10 28.38 6.61
N SER A 135 -4.04 28.11 7.35
CA SER A 135 -3.14 26.96 7.09
C SER A 135 -3.81 25.62 7.43
N ILE A 136 -4.57 25.53 8.52
CA ILE A 136 -5.34 24.33 8.90
C ILE A 136 -6.35 23.98 7.81
N LYS A 137 -7.07 24.97 7.26
CA LYS A 137 -8.03 24.75 6.16
C LYS A 137 -7.37 24.31 4.85
N LYS A 138 -6.14 24.77 4.57
CA LYS A 138 -5.43 24.45 3.33
C LYS A 138 -4.67 23.13 3.37
N VAL A 139 -4.00 22.85 4.49
CA VAL A 139 -3.00 21.77 4.59
C VAL A 139 -3.33 20.78 5.71
N GLY A 140 -4.17 21.15 6.67
CA GLY A 140 -4.37 20.36 7.89
C GLY A 140 -3.08 20.24 8.70
N GLY A 141 -3.10 19.38 9.72
CA GLY A 141 -1.97 19.14 10.62
C GLY A 141 -2.37 19.27 12.08
N VAL A 142 -1.85 18.38 12.90
CA VAL A 142 -2.16 18.33 14.34
C VAL A 142 -1.39 19.42 15.07
N THR A 143 -0.12 19.62 14.70
CA THR A 143 0.76 20.65 15.26
C THR A 143 0.20 22.07 15.04
N LEU A 144 -0.35 22.34 13.85
CA LEU A 144 -1.01 23.62 13.56
C LEU A 144 -2.28 23.84 14.41
N LYS A 145 -3.05 22.78 14.68
CA LYS A 145 -4.25 22.87 15.53
C LYS A 145 -3.89 23.15 16.99
N ALA A 146 -2.83 22.52 17.49
CA ALA A 146 -2.32 22.79 18.83
C ALA A 146 -1.89 24.26 18.96
N ASP A 147 -1.05 24.76 18.04
CA ASP A 147 -0.59 26.16 18.06
C ASP A 147 -1.74 27.16 17.88
N PHE A 148 -2.78 26.79 17.11
CA PHE A 148 -3.99 27.60 16.97
C PHE A 148 -4.78 27.70 18.28
N TYR A 149 -4.89 26.60 19.03
CA TYR A 149 -5.57 26.62 20.32
C TYR A 149 -4.79 27.41 21.38
N HIS A 150 -3.45 27.40 21.35
CA HIS A 150 -2.64 28.32 22.16
C HIS A 150 -2.97 29.79 21.81
N ALA A 151 -2.82 30.17 20.54
CA ALA A 151 -3.12 31.56 20.13
C ALA A 151 -4.57 32.00 20.45
N ALA A 152 -5.53 31.08 20.37
CA ALA A 152 -6.92 31.34 20.74
C ALA A 152 -7.12 31.46 22.25
N MET A 153 -6.33 30.76 23.07
CA MET A 153 -6.30 30.89 24.53
C MET A 153 -5.78 32.26 24.93
N ASP A 154 -4.65 32.68 24.35
CA ASP A 154 -3.99 33.98 24.63
C ASP A 154 -4.93 35.16 24.26
N PHE A 155 -5.54 35.09 23.08
CA PHE A 155 -6.54 36.08 22.67
C PHE A 155 -7.77 36.06 23.59
N GLY A 156 -8.26 34.86 23.91
CA GLY A 156 -9.42 34.68 24.76
C GLY A 156 -9.22 35.25 26.15
N SER A 157 -8.05 35.02 26.77
CA SER A 157 -7.73 35.51 28.12
C SER A 157 -7.69 37.03 28.14
N THR A 158 -7.10 37.65 27.11
CA THR A 158 -7.08 39.10 26.96
C THR A 158 -8.49 39.67 26.80
N MET A 159 -9.36 39.02 26.01
CA MET A 159 -10.76 39.46 25.85
C MET A 159 -11.56 39.33 27.15
N VAL A 160 -11.33 38.27 27.92
CA VAL A 160 -11.94 38.09 29.25
C VAL A 160 -11.60 39.26 30.16
N VAL A 161 -10.32 39.65 30.24
CA VAL A 161 -9.88 40.79 31.07
C VAL A 161 -10.55 42.09 30.63
N ILE A 162 -10.63 42.36 29.32
CA ILE A 162 -11.30 43.55 28.78
C ILE A 162 -12.78 43.56 29.15
N VAL A 163 -13.47 42.45 28.95
CA VAL A 163 -14.89 42.29 29.31
C VAL A 163 -15.06 42.46 30.82
N GLY A 164 -14.15 41.91 31.64
CA GLY A 164 -14.10 42.06 33.08
C GLY A 164 -14.03 43.53 33.51
N ILE A 165 -13.11 44.31 32.93
CA ILE A 165 -12.98 45.75 33.19
C ILE A 165 -14.28 46.49 32.83
N VAL A 166 -14.89 46.17 31.68
CA VAL A 166 -16.16 46.78 31.26
C VAL A 166 -17.28 46.42 32.23
N LEU A 167 -17.40 45.16 32.64
CA LEU A 167 -18.42 44.70 33.59
C LEU A 167 -18.27 45.34 34.98
N VAL A 168 -17.03 45.47 35.48
CA VAL A 168 -16.73 46.19 36.72
C VAL A 168 -17.19 47.65 36.63
N SER A 169 -17.04 48.30 35.48
CA SER A 169 -17.52 49.69 35.27
C SER A 169 -19.06 49.81 35.34
N PHE A 170 -19.80 48.72 35.09
CA PHE A 170 -21.25 48.64 35.26
C PHE A 170 -21.68 48.10 36.65
N GLY A 171 -20.74 47.88 37.57
CA GLY A 171 -20.99 47.41 38.93
C GLY A 171 -20.99 45.87 39.11
N PHE A 172 -20.66 45.11 38.07
CA PHE A 172 -20.53 43.65 38.13
C PHE A 172 -19.09 43.24 38.46
N HIS A 173 -18.77 43.20 39.75
CA HIS A 173 -17.40 42.93 40.23
C HIS A 173 -16.90 41.50 39.94
N ASP A 174 -17.81 40.52 39.83
CA ASP A 174 -17.46 39.12 39.57
C ASP A 174 -17.39 38.75 38.07
N GLY A 175 -17.60 39.73 37.18
CA GLY A 175 -17.69 39.50 35.73
C GLY A 175 -16.42 38.92 35.10
N ASP A 176 -15.25 39.40 35.53
CA ASP A 176 -13.93 38.91 35.09
C ASP A 176 -13.72 37.43 35.46
N PHE A 177 -14.07 37.07 36.71
CA PHE A 177 -13.95 35.70 37.22
C PHE A 177 -14.80 34.72 36.42
N VAL A 178 -16.08 35.03 36.19
CA VAL A 178 -17.00 34.14 35.47
C VAL A 178 -16.52 33.91 34.04
N ALA A 179 -16.04 34.97 33.38
CA ALA A 179 -15.51 34.89 32.02
C ALA A 179 -14.20 34.09 31.96
N ALA A 180 -13.29 34.28 32.93
CA ALA A 180 -12.03 33.53 33.03
C ALA A 180 -12.26 32.04 33.29
N LEU A 181 -13.17 31.72 34.22
CA LEU A 181 -13.55 30.34 34.54
C LEU A 181 -14.18 29.64 33.32
N PHE A 182 -15.10 30.33 32.63
CA PHE A 182 -15.72 29.81 31.41
C PHE A 182 -14.68 29.50 30.33
N LEU A 183 -13.76 30.44 30.07
CA LEU A 183 -12.69 30.26 29.10
C LEU A 183 -11.79 29.08 29.48
N GLY A 184 -11.37 28.98 30.74
CA GLY A 184 -10.55 27.89 31.25
C GLY A 184 -11.21 26.52 31.06
N ILE A 185 -12.50 26.40 31.40
CA ILE A 185 -13.28 25.15 31.22
C ILE A 185 -13.39 24.78 29.73
N LEU A 186 -13.68 25.76 28.86
CA LEU A 186 -13.75 25.54 27.42
C LEU A 186 -12.43 25.00 26.87
N LEU A 187 -11.30 25.55 27.33
CA LEU A 187 -9.97 25.15 26.89
C LEU A 187 -9.56 23.77 27.41
N VAL A 188 -9.92 23.42 28.65
CA VAL A 188 -9.78 22.05 29.17
C VAL A 188 -10.54 21.06 28.27
N PHE A 189 -11.76 21.37 27.86
CA PHE A 189 -12.51 20.50 26.96
C PHE A 189 -11.85 20.35 25.58
N LEU A 190 -11.40 21.45 24.99
CA LEU A 190 -10.72 21.44 23.69
C LEU A 190 -9.37 20.71 23.72
N SER A 191 -8.60 20.87 24.81
CA SER A 191 -7.32 20.20 25.00
C SER A 191 -7.48 18.70 25.21
N LEU A 192 -8.43 18.27 26.04
CA LEU A 192 -8.77 16.85 26.21
C LEU A 192 -9.20 16.20 24.89
N LYS A 193 -10.00 16.92 24.08
CA LYS A 193 -10.39 16.46 22.74
C LYS A 193 -9.18 16.31 21.81
N LEU A 194 -8.22 17.24 21.87
CA LEU A 194 -6.98 17.15 21.10
C LEU A 194 -6.10 15.99 21.57
N ILE A 195 -5.91 15.83 22.88
CA ILE A 195 -5.16 14.72 23.50
C ILE A 195 -5.77 13.39 23.09
N HIS A 196 -7.08 13.22 23.24
CA HIS A 196 -7.76 11.98 22.90
C HIS A 196 -7.59 11.64 21.41
N ARG A 197 -7.80 12.62 20.52
CA ARG A 197 -7.63 12.40 19.08
C ARG A 197 -6.19 12.05 18.70
N THR A 198 -5.20 12.69 19.31
CA THR A 198 -3.78 12.44 19.01
C THR A 198 -3.29 11.12 19.58
N ALA A 199 -3.77 10.73 20.76
CA ALA A 199 -3.55 9.40 21.32
C ALA A 199 -4.12 8.31 20.40
N LEU A 200 -5.35 8.49 19.88
CA LEU A 200 -5.94 7.54 18.94
C LEU A 200 -5.18 7.47 17.60
N ASP A 201 -4.66 8.60 17.11
CA ASP A 201 -3.80 8.62 15.92
C ASP A 201 -2.52 7.80 16.13
N LEU A 202 -2.01 7.70 17.37
CA LEU A 202 -0.84 6.86 17.70
C LEU A 202 -1.18 5.37 17.75
N THR A 203 -2.43 5.01 18.09
CA THR A 203 -2.95 3.63 18.09
C THR A 203 -3.46 3.18 16.72
N ASP A 204 -3.07 3.86 15.65
CA ASP A 204 -3.42 3.52 14.27
C ASP A 204 -4.94 3.57 13.96
N ILE A 205 -5.69 4.46 14.63
CA ILE A 205 -7.12 4.63 14.32
C ILE A 205 -7.33 5.07 12.87
N ILE A 206 -8.35 4.51 12.23
CA ILE A 206 -8.76 4.87 10.88
C ILE A 206 -10.29 4.91 10.77
N SER A 207 -10.81 5.71 9.85
CA SER A 207 -12.26 5.79 9.61
C SER A 207 -12.77 4.48 9.00
N PRO A 208 -13.82 3.85 9.57
CA PRO A 208 -14.45 2.66 8.98
C PRO A 208 -14.98 2.90 7.56
N ASP A 209 -15.45 4.11 7.27
CA ASP A 209 -15.95 4.49 5.95
C ASP A 209 -14.83 4.47 4.91
N LEU A 210 -13.62 4.90 5.30
CA LEU A 210 -12.46 4.87 4.42
C LEU A 210 -12.02 3.43 4.12
N VAL A 211 -12.02 2.55 5.14
CA VAL A 211 -11.73 1.12 4.97
C VAL A 211 -12.76 0.47 4.05
N SER A 212 -14.03 0.78 4.26
CA SER A 212 -15.14 0.25 3.44
C SER A 212 -15.04 0.75 1.99
N LYS A 213 -14.65 2.01 1.79
CA LYS A 213 -14.38 2.58 0.47
C LYS A 213 -13.25 1.84 -0.25
N VAL A 214 -12.11 1.60 0.43
CA VAL A 214 -11.00 0.84 -0.16
C VAL A 214 -11.42 -0.59 -0.48
N LYS A 215 -12.13 -1.26 0.43
CA LYS A 215 -12.65 -2.61 0.19
C LYS A 215 -13.57 -2.65 -1.04
N GLY A 216 -14.44 -1.66 -1.21
CA GLY A 216 -15.30 -1.54 -2.40
C GLY A 216 -14.49 -1.41 -3.69
N ILE A 217 -13.49 -0.51 -3.72
CA ILE A 217 -12.61 -0.32 -4.87
C ILE A 217 -11.87 -1.61 -5.24
N THR A 218 -11.40 -2.37 -4.23
CA THR A 218 -10.73 -3.65 -4.45
C THR A 218 -11.68 -4.68 -5.06
N LEU A 219 -12.90 -4.82 -4.54
CA LEU A 219 -13.90 -5.76 -5.04
C LEU A 219 -14.42 -5.40 -6.45
N ASP A 220 -14.50 -4.11 -6.76
CA ASP A 220 -14.93 -3.63 -8.08
C ASP A 220 -13.85 -3.84 -9.16
N THR A 221 -12.61 -4.19 -8.76
CA THR A 221 -11.53 -4.44 -9.71
C THR A 221 -11.67 -5.82 -10.34
N GLN A 222 -11.75 -5.86 -11.67
CA GLN A 222 -11.95 -7.10 -12.42
C GLN A 222 -10.87 -8.15 -12.11
N GLY A 223 -11.30 -9.36 -11.76
CA GLY A 223 -10.43 -10.50 -11.44
C GLY A 223 -10.27 -10.75 -9.95
N VAL A 224 -10.67 -9.80 -9.10
CA VAL A 224 -10.78 -10.00 -7.66
C VAL A 224 -12.08 -10.74 -7.34
N LEU A 225 -11.99 -11.83 -6.58
CA LEU A 225 -13.15 -12.64 -6.16
C LEU A 225 -13.64 -12.24 -4.78
N ASP A 226 -12.71 -11.93 -3.87
CA ASP A 226 -13.00 -11.48 -2.52
C ASP A 226 -11.89 -10.54 -2.02
N ALA A 227 -12.24 -9.68 -1.07
CA ALA A 227 -11.32 -8.82 -0.33
C ALA A 227 -11.47 -9.15 1.15
N SER A 228 -10.79 -10.22 1.57
CA SER A 228 -10.97 -10.84 2.87
C SER A 228 -10.53 -9.91 4.01
N SER A 229 -9.41 -9.22 3.83
CA SER A 229 -8.92 -8.25 4.82
C SER A 229 -8.43 -6.95 4.16
N VAL A 230 -8.77 -5.82 4.78
CA VAL A 230 -8.23 -4.51 4.45
C VAL A 230 -7.84 -3.85 5.77
N LEU A 231 -6.54 -3.79 6.02
CA LEU A 231 -5.98 -3.13 7.19
C LEU A 231 -5.42 -1.78 6.74
N MET A 232 -5.76 -0.73 7.47
CA MET A 232 -5.32 0.61 7.14
C MET A 232 -4.85 1.33 8.39
N ARG A 233 -3.78 2.11 8.22
CA ARG A 233 -3.27 3.02 9.25
C ARG A 233 -2.77 4.31 8.62
N ARG A 234 -2.57 5.33 9.44
CA ARG A 234 -2.07 6.64 9.02
C ARG A 234 -0.82 7.01 9.79
N SER A 235 0.22 7.47 9.08
CA SER A 235 1.41 8.10 9.67
C SER A 235 1.58 9.49 9.07
N GLY A 236 1.27 10.54 9.84
CA GLY A 236 1.21 11.90 9.32
C GLY A 236 0.18 12.03 8.19
N ASP A 237 0.66 12.35 6.98
CA ASP A 237 -0.18 12.52 5.78
C ASP A 237 -0.21 11.27 4.88
N MET A 238 0.55 10.21 5.22
CA MET A 238 0.62 8.96 4.45
C MET A 238 -0.34 7.92 5.03
N PHE A 239 -1.08 7.24 4.15
CA PHE A 239 -1.87 6.06 4.48
C PHE A 239 -1.08 4.80 4.11
N PHE A 240 -1.06 3.83 5.00
CA PHE A 240 -0.56 2.49 4.71
C PHE A 240 -1.77 1.56 4.63
N VAL A 241 -1.84 0.78 3.57
CA VAL A 241 -2.97 -0.08 3.25
C VAL A 241 -2.45 -1.49 2.97
N ASP A 242 -2.77 -2.43 3.83
CA ASP A 242 -2.47 -3.84 3.63
C ASP A 242 -3.75 -4.56 3.23
N ILE A 243 -3.72 -5.23 2.08
CA ILE A 243 -4.88 -5.89 1.49
C ILE A 243 -4.59 -7.37 1.35
N THR A 244 -5.50 -8.21 1.86
CA THR A 244 -5.59 -9.62 1.48
C THR A 244 -6.79 -9.79 0.56
N MET A 245 -6.55 -10.24 -0.66
CA MET A 245 -7.60 -10.53 -1.63
C MET A 245 -7.51 -11.94 -2.21
N SER A 246 -8.63 -12.47 -2.69
CA SER A 246 -8.65 -13.77 -3.35
C SER A 246 -8.73 -13.62 -4.86
N LEU A 247 -7.88 -14.35 -5.57
CA LEU A 247 -7.91 -14.47 -7.02
C LEU A 247 -8.29 -15.90 -7.40
N ARG A 248 -8.73 -16.12 -8.64
CA ARG A 248 -9.05 -17.47 -9.12
C ARG A 248 -7.78 -18.32 -9.17
N GLY A 249 -7.83 -19.57 -8.69
CA GLY A 249 -6.64 -20.42 -8.47
C GLY A 249 -5.84 -20.80 -9.71
N ASN A 250 -6.43 -20.71 -10.91
CA ASN A 250 -5.75 -20.98 -12.19
C ASN A 250 -5.20 -19.71 -12.88
N VAL A 251 -5.16 -18.58 -12.19
CA VAL A 251 -4.59 -17.34 -12.72
C VAL A 251 -3.07 -17.47 -12.71
N SER A 252 -2.42 -17.11 -13.83
CA SER A 252 -0.95 -17.08 -13.89
C SER A 252 -0.38 -16.02 -12.95
N PHE A 253 0.85 -16.22 -12.48
CA PHE A 253 1.53 -15.24 -11.63
C PHE A 253 1.58 -13.84 -12.24
N GLU A 254 1.86 -13.74 -13.55
CA GLU A 254 1.86 -12.47 -14.29
C GLU A 254 0.49 -11.80 -14.27
N ARG A 255 -0.59 -12.55 -14.52
CA ARG A 255 -1.94 -11.99 -14.49
C ARG A 255 -2.37 -11.58 -13.07
N ALA A 256 -1.92 -12.30 -12.04
CA ALA A 256 -2.16 -11.91 -10.66
C ALA A 256 -1.46 -10.59 -10.30
N HIS A 257 -0.25 -10.37 -10.82
CA HIS A 257 0.46 -9.09 -10.70
C HIS A 257 -0.31 -7.96 -11.39
N GLU A 258 -0.79 -8.17 -12.63
CA GLU A 258 -1.59 -7.16 -13.35
C GLU A 258 -2.87 -6.74 -12.62
N ILE A 259 -3.56 -7.70 -11.99
CA ILE A 259 -4.75 -7.43 -11.17
C ILE A 259 -4.35 -6.63 -9.93
N SER A 260 -3.25 -6.99 -9.27
CA SER A 260 -2.72 -6.27 -8.10
C SER A 260 -2.37 -4.82 -8.45
N ASP A 261 -1.68 -4.60 -9.57
CA ASP A 261 -1.38 -3.25 -10.09
C ASP A 261 -2.65 -2.45 -10.40
N ALA A 262 -3.70 -3.10 -10.90
CA ALA A 262 -4.97 -2.45 -11.17
C ALA A 262 -5.66 -1.98 -9.88
N VAL A 263 -5.68 -2.83 -8.84
CA VAL A 263 -6.18 -2.47 -7.51
C VAL A 263 -5.39 -1.29 -6.94
N GLU A 264 -4.06 -1.36 -6.97
CA GLU A 264 -3.19 -0.29 -6.48
C GLU A 264 -3.48 1.05 -7.18
N ARG A 265 -3.54 1.04 -8.52
CA ARG A 265 -3.86 2.24 -9.31
C ARG A 265 -5.24 2.80 -8.99
N ASN A 266 -6.24 1.95 -8.81
CA ASN A 266 -7.60 2.39 -8.52
C ASN A 266 -7.70 3.04 -7.13
N ILE A 267 -7.01 2.49 -6.13
CA ILE A 267 -6.95 3.08 -4.80
C ILE A 267 -6.15 4.39 -4.81
N LYS A 268 -5.00 4.45 -5.49
CA LYS A 268 -4.16 5.67 -5.57
C LYS A 268 -4.84 6.86 -6.25
N LYS A 269 -5.82 6.62 -7.14
CA LYS A 269 -6.65 7.68 -7.72
C LYS A 269 -7.54 8.38 -6.69
N GLU A 270 -8.06 7.62 -5.73
CA GLU A 270 -8.97 8.12 -4.67
C GLU A 270 -8.20 8.57 -3.42
N ILE A 271 -7.05 7.96 -3.14
CA ILE A 271 -6.21 8.22 -1.97
C ILE A 271 -4.77 8.45 -2.46
N THR A 272 -4.45 9.70 -2.79
CA THR A 272 -3.18 10.07 -3.45
C THR A 272 -1.93 9.75 -2.61
N ASN A 273 -2.00 9.93 -1.30
CA ASN A 273 -0.87 9.67 -0.38
C ASN A 273 -1.02 8.29 0.27
N SER A 274 -1.02 7.23 -0.53
CA SER A 274 -1.13 5.86 -0.03
C SER A 274 0.03 4.98 -0.48
N GLU A 275 0.54 4.19 0.45
CA GLU A 275 1.44 3.05 0.21
C GLU A 275 0.64 1.77 0.43
N ILE A 276 0.65 0.87 -0.55
CA ILE A 276 -0.26 -0.27 -0.60
C ILE A 276 0.56 -1.55 -0.71
N THR A 277 0.31 -2.49 0.20
CA THR A 277 0.84 -3.85 0.15
C THR A 277 -0.31 -4.80 -0.16
N ILE A 278 -0.13 -5.66 -1.16
CA ILE A 278 -1.14 -6.62 -1.56
C ILE A 278 -0.60 -8.03 -1.35
N HIS A 279 -1.34 -8.80 -0.56
CA HIS A 279 -1.25 -10.25 -0.51
C HIS A 279 -2.45 -10.83 -1.25
N PHE A 280 -2.24 -11.83 -2.10
CA PHE A 280 -3.33 -12.53 -2.75
C PHE A 280 -3.26 -14.04 -2.49
N GLU A 281 -4.43 -14.63 -2.29
CA GLU A 281 -4.61 -16.06 -2.05
C GLU A 281 -5.39 -16.70 -3.20
N PRO A 282 -5.03 -17.91 -3.63
CA PRO A 282 -5.78 -18.62 -4.66
C PRO A 282 -7.09 -19.15 -4.09
N SER A 283 -8.19 -18.92 -4.82
CA SER A 283 -9.48 -19.54 -4.57
C SER A 283 -9.75 -20.59 -5.64
N TRP A 284 -9.90 -21.84 -5.19
CA TRP A 284 -10.24 -22.99 -6.05
C TRP A 284 -11.76 -23.18 -6.22
N LYS A 285 -12.55 -22.20 -5.74
CA LYS A 285 -13.99 -22.14 -5.98
C LYS A 285 -14.23 -21.73 -7.43
N ASP A 286 -15.15 -22.44 -8.11
CA ASP A 286 -15.56 -22.16 -9.49
C ASP A 286 -14.42 -22.13 -10.53
N VAL A 287 -13.29 -22.78 -10.21
CA VAL A 287 -12.20 -23.02 -11.16
C VAL A 287 -12.62 -24.14 -12.13
N PRO A 288 -12.39 -23.98 -13.45
CA PRO A 288 -12.60 -25.03 -14.43
C PRO A 288 -11.97 -26.37 -14.03
N LYS A 289 -12.68 -27.48 -14.25
CA LYS A 289 -12.27 -28.82 -13.78
C LYS A 289 -10.94 -29.26 -14.40
N ASP A 290 -10.71 -28.97 -15.67
CA ASP A 290 -9.44 -29.18 -16.38
C ASP A 290 -8.26 -28.49 -15.68
N SER A 291 -8.41 -27.23 -15.25
CA SER A 291 -7.38 -26.51 -14.49
C SER A 291 -7.13 -27.14 -13.11
N LYS A 292 -8.18 -27.63 -12.44
CA LYS A 292 -8.02 -28.36 -11.17
C LYS A 292 -7.27 -29.67 -11.37
N ILE A 293 -7.62 -30.42 -12.41
CA ILE A 293 -6.96 -31.69 -12.77
C ILE A 293 -5.49 -31.46 -13.07
N TYR A 294 -5.17 -30.40 -13.83
CA TYR A 294 -3.79 -29.99 -14.09
C TYR A 294 -2.99 -29.79 -12.80
N GLU A 295 -3.54 -29.04 -11.84
CA GLU A 295 -2.87 -28.79 -10.56
C GLU A 295 -2.68 -30.06 -9.75
N ILE A 296 -3.73 -30.88 -9.62
CA ILE A 296 -3.69 -32.16 -8.89
C ILE A 296 -2.60 -33.07 -9.47
N ALA A 297 -2.53 -33.18 -10.79
CA ALA A 297 -1.54 -34.01 -11.46
C ALA A 297 -0.12 -33.45 -11.30
N SER A 298 0.03 -32.12 -11.37
CA SER A 298 1.34 -31.45 -11.24
C SER A 298 1.93 -31.55 -9.84
N ASP A 299 1.09 -31.69 -8.81
CA ASP A 299 1.51 -31.81 -7.41
C ASP A 299 1.93 -33.25 -7.00
N VAL A 300 1.78 -34.24 -7.90
CA VAL A 300 2.22 -35.61 -7.61
C VAL A 300 3.74 -35.75 -7.74
N PRO A 301 4.46 -36.25 -6.72
CA PRO A 301 5.90 -36.45 -6.79
C PRO A 301 6.32 -37.33 -7.97
N GLY A 302 7.32 -36.89 -8.72
CA GLY A 302 7.84 -37.60 -9.90
C GLY A 302 7.20 -37.16 -11.22
N VAL A 303 6.14 -36.36 -11.18
CA VAL A 303 5.62 -35.64 -12.35
C VAL A 303 6.56 -34.48 -12.68
N MET A 304 7.02 -34.43 -13.94
CA MET A 304 7.89 -33.37 -14.46
C MET A 304 7.19 -32.42 -15.44
N GLY A 305 5.95 -32.72 -15.81
CA GLY A 305 5.12 -31.87 -16.65
C GLY A 305 3.76 -32.49 -16.90
N VAL A 306 2.76 -31.65 -17.09
CA VAL A 306 1.40 -32.04 -17.44
C VAL A 306 0.96 -31.19 -18.62
N HIS A 307 0.32 -31.79 -19.62
CA HIS A 307 -0.23 -31.06 -20.75
C HIS A 307 -1.43 -31.81 -21.35
N ASN A 308 -2.11 -31.18 -22.32
CA ASN A 308 -3.31 -31.72 -22.99
C ASN A 308 -4.42 -32.21 -22.03
N VAL A 309 -4.58 -31.53 -20.88
CA VAL A 309 -5.64 -31.86 -19.93
C VAL A 309 -6.99 -31.51 -20.52
N SER A 310 -7.83 -32.52 -20.71
CA SER A 310 -9.15 -32.40 -21.30
C SER A 310 -10.19 -33.03 -20.38
N TYR A 311 -11.27 -32.29 -20.14
CA TYR A 311 -12.42 -32.76 -19.38
C TYR A 311 -13.65 -32.77 -20.27
N TYR A 312 -14.30 -33.93 -20.37
CA TYR A 312 -15.52 -34.12 -21.15
C TYR A 312 -16.66 -34.49 -20.21
N ALA A 313 -17.80 -33.83 -20.37
CA ALA A 313 -19.01 -34.10 -19.60
C ALA A 313 -20.17 -34.44 -20.54
N SER A 314 -20.85 -35.53 -20.25
CA SER A 314 -22.13 -35.95 -20.84
C SER A 314 -23.12 -36.23 -19.70
N ASP A 315 -24.43 -36.30 -20.00
CA ASP A 315 -25.51 -36.49 -19.02
C ASP A 315 -25.34 -37.72 -18.11
N GLN A 316 -24.51 -38.69 -18.51
CA GLN A 316 -24.29 -39.94 -17.77
C GLN A 316 -22.84 -40.19 -17.37
N MET A 317 -21.86 -39.48 -17.95
CA MET A 317 -20.44 -39.81 -17.79
C MET A 317 -19.55 -38.57 -17.86
N HIS A 318 -18.60 -38.50 -16.94
CA HIS A 318 -17.53 -37.53 -16.90
C HIS A 318 -16.18 -38.22 -17.11
N TYR A 319 -15.48 -37.83 -18.17
CA TYR A 319 -14.24 -38.44 -18.63
C TYR A 319 -13.11 -37.42 -18.63
N VAL A 320 -11.92 -37.85 -18.20
CA VAL A 320 -10.71 -37.03 -18.19
C VAL A 320 -9.62 -37.71 -19.02
N SER A 321 -8.92 -36.92 -19.83
CA SER A 321 -7.69 -37.31 -20.50
C SER A 321 -6.59 -36.30 -20.21
N LEU A 322 -5.38 -36.76 -19.93
CA LEU A 322 -4.21 -35.91 -19.72
C LEU A 322 -2.92 -36.62 -20.11
N HIS A 323 -1.91 -35.82 -20.46
CA HIS A 323 -0.55 -36.31 -20.68
C HIS A 323 0.32 -35.92 -19.50
N VAL A 324 1.09 -36.88 -18.98
CA VAL A 324 1.94 -36.72 -17.81
C VAL A 324 3.36 -37.12 -18.18
N MET A 325 4.30 -36.20 -17.98
CA MET A 325 5.71 -36.41 -18.26
C MET A 325 6.44 -36.90 -17.01
N VAL A 326 7.17 -38.01 -17.13
CA VAL A 326 7.98 -38.64 -16.05
C VAL A 326 9.44 -38.84 -16.51
N SER A 327 10.33 -39.27 -15.61
CA SER A 327 11.75 -39.48 -15.96
C SER A 327 11.94 -40.54 -17.04
N ARG A 328 12.88 -40.29 -17.94
CA ARG A 328 13.26 -41.22 -19.02
C ARG A 328 13.87 -42.51 -18.50
N GLU A 329 14.57 -42.43 -17.38
CA GLU A 329 15.21 -43.56 -16.73
C GLU A 329 14.23 -44.35 -15.85
N MET A 330 13.03 -43.83 -15.62
CA MET A 330 11.99 -44.46 -14.81
C MET A 330 11.45 -45.71 -15.51
N ASN A 331 11.32 -46.80 -14.75
CA ASN A 331 10.72 -48.01 -15.29
C ASN A 331 9.18 -47.90 -15.32
N LEU A 332 8.54 -48.76 -16.12
CA LEU A 332 7.09 -48.73 -16.31
C LEU A 332 6.31 -48.94 -15.01
N GLU A 333 6.79 -49.78 -14.09
CA GLU A 333 6.11 -50.03 -12.80
C GLU A 333 6.07 -48.76 -11.94
N GLN A 334 7.18 -48.02 -11.88
CA GLN A 334 7.27 -46.76 -11.15
C GLN A 334 6.41 -45.68 -11.80
N ALA A 335 6.45 -45.57 -13.14
CA ALA A 335 5.63 -44.61 -13.88
C ALA A 335 4.12 -44.92 -13.73
N HIS A 336 3.75 -46.21 -13.68
CA HIS A 336 2.37 -46.62 -13.45
C HIS A 336 1.89 -46.26 -12.04
N LYS A 337 2.73 -46.41 -11.01
CA LYS A 337 2.38 -45.96 -9.64
C LYS A 337 2.10 -44.45 -9.56
N ILE A 338 2.83 -43.63 -10.32
CA ILE A 338 2.55 -42.20 -10.42
C ILE A 338 1.16 -41.97 -11.04
N SER A 339 0.85 -42.67 -12.13
CA SER A 339 -0.46 -42.61 -12.77
C SER A 339 -1.59 -43.03 -11.81
N GLU A 340 -1.42 -44.12 -11.07
CA GLU A 340 -2.39 -44.58 -10.06
C GLU A 340 -2.59 -43.54 -8.96
N GLU A 341 -1.52 -42.89 -8.48
CA GLU A 341 -1.61 -41.84 -7.46
C GLU A 341 -2.38 -40.63 -7.99
N ILE A 342 -2.10 -40.17 -9.21
CA ILE A 342 -2.82 -39.06 -9.86
C ILE A 342 -4.30 -39.40 -9.97
N GLU A 343 -4.63 -40.60 -10.47
CA GLU A 343 -6.01 -41.06 -10.63
C GLU A 343 -6.75 -41.09 -9.28
N GLN A 344 -6.12 -41.63 -8.23
CA GLN A 344 -6.68 -41.64 -6.88
C GLN A 344 -6.94 -40.23 -6.35
N LYS A 345 -6.00 -39.29 -6.52
CA LYS A 345 -6.18 -37.90 -6.09
C LYS A 345 -7.28 -37.18 -6.88
N ILE A 346 -7.39 -37.43 -8.18
CA ILE A 346 -8.45 -36.88 -9.02
C ILE A 346 -9.82 -37.35 -8.53
N PHE A 347 -10.01 -38.66 -8.33
CA PHE A 347 -11.27 -39.20 -7.82
C PHE A 347 -11.61 -38.71 -6.41
N ALA A 348 -10.61 -38.58 -5.53
CA ALA A 348 -10.80 -38.07 -4.18
C ALA A 348 -11.24 -36.59 -4.17
N THR A 349 -10.73 -35.78 -5.10
CA THR A 349 -10.95 -34.33 -5.12
C THR A 349 -12.17 -33.93 -5.96
N ILE A 350 -12.45 -34.67 -7.04
CA ILE A 350 -13.54 -34.39 -7.98
C ILE A 350 -14.37 -35.67 -8.16
N PRO A 351 -15.29 -35.96 -7.22
CA PRO A 351 -15.99 -37.26 -7.14
C PRO A 351 -16.94 -37.54 -8.31
N ASP A 352 -17.32 -36.53 -9.09
CA ASP A 352 -18.19 -36.72 -10.27
C ASP A 352 -17.47 -37.39 -11.45
N ILE A 353 -16.13 -37.53 -11.42
CA ILE A 353 -15.37 -38.13 -12.52
C ILE A 353 -15.54 -39.64 -12.50
N ASN A 354 -15.93 -40.22 -13.63
CA ASN A 354 -16.16 -41.67 -13.75
C ASN A 354 -14.94 -42.43 -14.29
N HIS A 355 -14.11 -41.77 -15.11
CA HIS A 355 -12.96 -42.40 -15.73
C HIS A 355 -11.85 -41.39 -16.04
N VAL A 356 -10.60 -41.80 -15.81
CA VAL A 356 -9.39 -41.02 -16.08
C VAL A 356 -8.48 -41.84 -17.00
N THR A 357 -8.02 -41.24 -18.09
CA THR A 357 -6.99 -41.83 -18.95
C THR A 357 -5.74 -40.96 -18.89
N ILE A 358 -4.63 -41.55 -18.44
CA ILE A 358 -3.34 -40.87 -18.31
C ILE A 358 -2.38 -41.43 -19.35
N HIS A 359 -1.92 -40.57 -20.26
CA HIS A 359 -0.86 -40.91 -21.20
C HIS A 359 0.51 -40.55 -20.59
N LEU A 360 1.32 -41.58 -20.31
CA LEU A 360 2.66 -41.39 -19.73
C LEU A 360 3.68 -41.13 -20.83
N GLU A 361 4.41 -40.04 -20.70
CA GLU A 361 5.42 -39.61 -21.66
C GLU A 361 6.79 -39.41 -20.96
N PRO A 362 7.90 -39.68 -21.66
CA PRO A 362 9.21 -39.32 -21.13
C PRO A 362 9.40 -37.80 -21.17
N HIS A 363 9.78 -37.19 -20.05
CA HIS A 363 10.19 -35.79 -20.00
C HIS A 363 11.46 -35.58 -20.83
N ILE A 364 11.54 -34.45 -21.52
CA ILE A 364 12.68 -34.10 -22.38
C ILE A 364 13.22 -32.76 -21.89
N ALA A 365 14.28 -32.80 -21.09
CA ALA A 365 15.00 -31.58 -20.73
C ALA A 365 15.72 -31.03 -21.97
N ILE A 366 15.48 -29.76 -22.32
CA ILE A 366 16.22 -29.06 -23.36
C ILE A 366 17.41 -28.36 -22.68
N PRO A 367 18.67 -28.75 -22.93
CA PRO A 367 19.83 -28.08 -22.35
C PRO A 367 19.96 -26.63 -22.84
N THR A 368 20.46 -25.75 -21.99
CA THR A 368 20.68 -24.32 -22.27
C THR A 368 21.90 -24.03 -23.16
N THR A 369 22.76 -25.02 -23.41
CA THR A 369 23.99 -24.86 -24.21
C THR A 369 23.99 -25.75 -25.44
N LEU A 370 24.04 -25.12 -26.62
CA LEU A 370 24.11 -25.77 -27.93
C LEU A 370 25.57 -26.07 -28.29
N LYS A 371 25.92 -27.34 -28.49
CA LYS A 371 27.13 -27.70 -29.26
C LYS A 371 26.72 -27.71 -30.74
N SER A 372 27.61 -27.32 -31.65
CA SER A 372 27.33 -27.32 -33.10
C SER A 372 28.47 -28.02 -33.85
N ASP A 373 28.25 -29.27 -34.26
CA ASP A 373 29.14 -29.92 -35.23
C ASP A 373 28.40 -31.05 -35.98
N TYR A 374 27.61 -30.70 -37.01
CA TYR A 374 26.57 -31.61 -37.52
C TYR A 374 26.42 -31.77 -39.04
N LYS A 375 27.38 -31.29 -39.84
CA LYS A 375 27.31 -31.34 -41.32
C LYS A 375 27.01 -32.74 -41.91
N LYS A 376 27.42 -33.82 -41.25
CA LYS A 376 27.17 -35.20 -41.73
C LYS A 376 25.74 -35.69 -41.45
N THR A 377 25.12 -35.22 -40.36
CA THR A 377 23.76 -35.63 -39.99
C THR A 377 22.74 -34.90 -40.87
N ASP A 378 22.95 -33.60 -41.09
CA ASP A 378 22.12 -32.78 -41.98
C ASP A 378 22.09 -33.33 -43.41
N GLN A 379 23.23 -33.79 -43.94
CA GLN A 379 23.31 -34.38 -45.28
C GLN A 379 22.44 -35.63 -45.41
N LYS A 380 22.47 -36.53 -44.42
CA LYS A 380 21.64 -37.75 -44.43
C LYS A 380 20.15 -37.42 -44.32
N ILE A 381 19.79 -36.44 -43.50
CA ILE A 381 18.40 -35.99 -43.39
C ILE A 381 17.94 -35.39 -44.72
N LEU A 382 18.78 -34.59 -45.38
CA LEU A 382 18.49 -34.02 -46.69
C LEU A 382 18.27 -35.10 -47.76
N GLU A 383 19.01 -36.22 -47.71
CA GLU A 383 18.77 -37.37 -48.59
C GLU A 383 17.39 -37.99 -48.34
N ILE A 384 17.02 -38.23 -47.08
CA ILE A 384 15.70 -38.78 -46.71
C ILE A 384 14.56 -37.85 -47.18
N LEU A 385 14.71 -36.53 -47.00
CA LEU A 385 13.70 -35.56 -47.40
C LEU A 385 13.53 -35.51 -48.93
N LYS A 386 14.63 -35.60 -49.70
CA LYS A 386 14.58 -35.61 -51.17
C LYS A 386 13.88 -36.83 -51.76
N GLU A 387 13.77 -37.92 -51.01
CA GLU A 387 13.03 -39.11 -51.43
C GLU A 387 11.50 -38.91 -51.38
N HIS A 388 11.00 -37.86 -50.73
CA HIS A 388 9.58 -37.51 -50.68
C HIS A 388 9.23 -36.45 -51.72
N GLY A 389 8.56 -36.87 -52.80
CA GLY A 389 8.21 -36.00 -53.94
C GLY A 389 7.14 -34.94 -53.64
N GLU A 390 6.49 -35.05 -52.49
CA GLU A 390 5.47 -34.12 -52.00
C GLU A 390 6.06 -32.84 -51.40
N ILE A 391 7.34 -32.87 -51.00
CA ILE A 391 8.06 -31.70 -50.47
C ILE A 391 8.46 -30.80 -51.64
N LYS A 392 7.90 -29.59 -51.69
CA LYS A 392 8.20 -28.61 -52.75
C LYS A 392 9.50 -27.86 -52.50
N LYS A 393 9.81 -27.61 -51.23
CA LYS A 393 11.03 -26.92 -50.80
C LYS A 393 11.46 -27.41 -49.43
N ILE A 394 12.76 -27.65 -49.27
CA ILE A 394 13.37 -27.94 -47.98
C ILE A 394 14.00 -26.62 -47.49
N GLY A 395 13.59 -26.16 -46.32
CA GLY A 395 14.11 -24.98 -45.64
C GLY A 395 15.32 -25.32 -44.77
N ASN A 396 15.35 -24.82 -43.53
CA ASN A 396 16.47 -25.10 -42.63
C ASN A 396 16.35 -26.52 -42.05
N ILE A 397 17.51 -27.15 -41.87
CA ILE A 397 17.66 -28.36 -41.07
C ILE A 397 18.58 -27.99 -39.92
N VAL A 398 18.07 -28.09 -38.70
CA VAL A 398 18.80 -27.80 -37.47
C VAL A 398 18.88 -29.08 -36.66
N THR A 399 20.07 -29.64 -36.55
CA THR A 399 20.33 -30.81 -35.72
C THR A 399 21.09 -30.41 -34.47
N LEU A 400 20.67 -30.90 -33.31
CA LEU A 400 21.23 -30.56 -32.01
C LEU A 400 21.41 -31.84 -31.20
N TYR A 401 22.62 -32.09 -30.69
CA TYR A 401 22.87 -33.21 -29.79
C TYR A 401 22.84 -32.76 -28.33
N PHE A 402 22.10 -33.49 -27.52
CA PHE A 402 21.89 -33.27 -26.10
C PHE A 402 22.18 -34.55 -25.33
N ASP A 403 23.39 -34.69 -24.80
CA ASP A 403 23.89 -35.95 -24.22
C ASP A 403 23.67 -37.13 -25.19
N ASP A 404 22.71 -38.01 -24.91
CA ASP A 404 22.35 -39.16 -25.75
C ASP A 404 21.18 -38.90 -26.72
N LEU A 405 20.56 -37.71 -26.69
CA LEU A 405 19.38 -37.34 -27.46
C LEU A 405 19.73 -36.45 -28.67
N LEU A 406 19.26 -36.81 -29.86
CA LEU A 406 19.38 -35.99 -31.06
C LEU A 406 18.08 -35.24 -31.35
N LYS A 407 18.06 -33.91 -31.23
CA LYS A 407 16.94 -33.09 -31.71
C LYS A 407 17.15 -32.67 -33.16
N ILE A 408 16.11 -32.77 -33.97
CA ILE A 408 16.11 -32.45 -35.40
C ILE A 408 14.91 -31.56 -35.69
N ASP A 409 15.14 -30.30 -36.02
CA ASP A 409 14.11 -29.36 -36.45
C ASP A 409 14.26 -29.13 -37.96
N ILE A 410 13.16 -29.26 -38.72
CA ILE A 410 13.16 -29.22 -40.18
C ILE A 410 12.04 -28.31 -40.67
N ASP A 411 12.36 -27.35 -41.53
CA ASP A 411 11.36 -26.58 -42.28
C ASP A 411 11.09 -27.26 -43.62
N CYS A 412 9.85 -27.63 -43.91
CA CYS A 412 9.45 -28.25 -45.18
C CYS A 412 8.26 -27.50 -45.77
N SER A 413 8.37 -27.04 -47.01
CA SER A 413 7.23 -26.45 -47.71
C SER A 413 6.48 -27.49 -48.54
N PHE A 414 5.16 -27.52 -48.40
CA PHE A 414 4.23 -28.41 -49.09
C PHE A 414 3.27 -27.62 -49.98
N ASP A 415 2.52 -28.31 -50.84
CA ASP A 415 1.49 -27.67 -51.66
C ASP A 415 0.42 -27.02 -50.77
N LYS A 416 0.16 -25.71 -50.97
CA LYS A 416 -0.78 -24.90 -50.19
C LYS A 416 -2.23 -25.39 -50.25
N ASP A 417 -2.57 -26.18 -51.28
CA ASP A 417 -3.93 -26.70 -51.47
C ASP A 417 -4.16 -28.03 -50.71
N LEU A 418 -3.13 -28.59 -50.06
CA LEU A 418 -3.27 -29.78 -49.20
C LEU A 418 -4.03 -29.45 -47.91
N THR A 419 -4.80 -30.41 -47.42
CA THR A 419 -5.42 -30.30 -46.10
C THR A 419 -4.37 -30.48 -44.99
N ILE A 420 -4.63 -29.90 -43.81
CA ILE A 420 -3.76 -30.07 -42.64
C ILE A 420 -3.63 -31.55 -42.25
N GLU A 421 -4.67 -32.37 -42.43
CA GLU A 421 -4.63 -33.82 -42.22
C GLU A 421 -3.64 -34.50 -43.16
N SER A 422 -3.70 -34.20 -44.46
CA SER A 422 -2.74 -34.75 -45.44
C SER A 422 -1.31 -34.29 -45.17
N VAL A 423 -1.12 -33.03 -44.79
CA VAL A 423 0.21 -32.51 -44.40
C VAL A 423 0.71 -33.23 -43.15
N HIS A 424 -0.13 -33.43 -42.14
CA HIS A 424 0.20 -34.13 -40.91
C HIS A 424 0.60 -35.59 -41.17
N ASP A 425 -0.11 -36.29 -42.05
CA ASP A 425 0.23 -37.67 -42.45
C ASP A 425 1.59 -37.73 -43.15
N LEU A 426 1.86 -36.79 -44.07
CA LEU A 426 3.14 -36.69 -44.76
C LEU A 426 4.28 -36.41 -43.77
N THR A 427 4.12 -35.43 -42.88
CA THR A 427 5.14 -35.13 -41.85
C THR A 427 5.35 -36.32 -40.92
N SER A 428 4.29 -37.04 -40.54
CA SER A 428 4.38 -38.24 -39.69
C SER A 428 5.18 -39.37 -40.36
N GLN A 429 4.96 -39.60 -41.66
CA GLN A 429 5.73 -40.58 -42.43
C GLN A 429 7.21 -40.22 -42.52
N ILE A 430 7.51 -38.94 -42.79
CA ILE A 430 8.89 -38.42 -42.85
C ILE A 430 9.57 -38.58 -41.48
N GLU A 431 8.88 -38.18 -40.41
CA GLU A 431 9.35 -38.33 -39.04
C GLU A 431 9.67 -39.79 -38.70
N GLN A 432 8.77 -40.72 -39.03
CA GLN A 432 8.96 -42.14 -38.76
C GLN A 432 10.18 -42.70 -39.51
N LYS A 433 10.41 -42.25 -40.74
CA LYS A 433 11.56 -42.65 -41.56
C LYS A 433 12.89 -42.13 -40.99
N ILE A 434 12.92 -40.87 -40.56
CA ILE A 434 14.08 -40.27 -39.89
C ILE A 434 14.36 -40.99 -38.55
N ARG A 435 13.33 -41.24 -37.74
CA ARG A 435 13.45 -41.97 -36.46
C ARG A 435 13.94 -43.41 -36.64
N GLY A 436 13.66 -44.03 -37.79
CA GLY A 436 14.20 -45.33 -38.16
C GLY A 436 15.72 -45.35 -38.32
N GLN A 437 16.33 -44.24 -38.77
CA GLN A 437 17.78 -44.13 -38.95
C GLN A 437 18.50 -43.55 -37.74
N PHE A 438 17.85 -42.63 -37.04
CA PHE A 438 18.40 -41.94 -35.88
C PHE A 438 17.65 -42.38 -34.63
N LYS A 439 18.24 -43.34 -33.89
CA LYS A 439 17.68 -43.78 -32.61
C LYS A 439 17.88 -42.69 -31.55
N ASN A 440 16.97 -42.62 -30.59
CA ASN A 440 16.96 -41.62 -29.51
C ASN A 440 16.94 -40.17 -30.04
N SER A 441 15.99 -39.87 -30.94
CA SER A 441 15.84 -38.54 -31.54
C SER A 441 14.47 -37.92 -31.32
N VAL A 442 14.42 -36.61 -31.10
CA VAL A 442 13.21 -35.78 -31.15
C VAL A 442 13.20 -35.06 -32.48
N ILE A 443 12.16 -35.27 -33.27
CA ILE A 443 12.07 -34.69 -34.61
C ILE A 443 10.87 -33.75 -34.60
N THR A 444 11.05 -32.56 -35.14
CA THR A 444 9.96 -31.59 -35.34
C THR A 444 10.04 -31.09 -36.76
N ILE A 445 8.97 -31.31 -37.51
CA ILE A 445 8.85 -30.83 -38.89
C ILE A 445 7.87 -29.68 -38.87
N HIS A 446 8.32 -28.50 -39.26
CA HIS A 446 7.49 -27.32 -39.43
C HIS A 446 7.01 -27.26 -40.90
N PRO A 447 5.73 -27.57 -41.17
CA PRO A 447 5.20 -27.47 -42.52
C PRO A 447 4.89 -26.01 -42.88
N GLU A 448 5.36 -25.57 -44.04
CA GLU A 448 5.08 -24.26 -44.63
C GLU A 448 4.29 -24.40 -45.95
N PRO A 449 3.47 -23.43 -46.34
CA PRO A 449 2.88 -23.40 -47.68
C PRO A 449 3.91 -22.96 -48.73
N PHE A 450 3.97 -23.66 -49.87
CA PHE A 450 4.83 -23.34 -51.03
C PHE A 450 4.15 -22.46 -52.07
#